data_AF-A0A7C4C2E2-F1
#
_entry.id   AF-A0A7C4C2E2-F1
#
_cell.length_a   1.000
_cell.length_b   1.000
_cell.length_c   1.000
_cell.angle_alpha   90.00
_cell.angle_beta   90.00
_cell.angle_gamma   90.00
#
_symmetry.space_group_name_H-M   'P 1'
#
loop_
_entity.id
_entity.type
_entity.pdbx_description
1 polymer ?
#
loop_
_entity_poly.entity_id
_entity_poly.type
_entity_poly.pdbx_seq_one_letter_code
_entity_poly.pdbx_strand_id
1 'polypeptide(L)'
;MFEPAGETTAQVKPPEEILVQEIDLSYAIVPWSAKLREGAALREKFGDRAGIRCYPEEDLGIFWSNDPRIPVEKMIRSLGLAEADEELRRIRDLYRRAGVPGY
;
A
#
# COMPACT_ATOMS: atom_id res chain seq x y z
N MET A 1 -15.03 5.64 -9.13
CA MET A 1 -13.84 4.77 -9.23
C MET A 1 -13.47 4.35 -7.83
N PHE A 2 -13.13 3.08 -7.67
CA PHE A 2 -12.73 2.52 -6.38
C PHE A 2 -11.24 2.21 -6.42
N GLU A 3 -10.54 2.51 -5.33
CA GLU A 3 -9.17 2.06 -5.11
C GLU A 3 -9.14 0.58 -4.71
N PRO A 4 -7.96 -0.08 -4.78
CA PRO A 4 -7.79 -1.45 -4.31
C PRO A 4 -8.26 -1.70 -2.87
N ALA A 5 -8.23 -0.67 -2.01
CA ALA A 5 -8.75 -0.72 -0.65
C ALA A 5 -10.30 -0.65 -0.56
N GLY A 6 -11.01 -0.51 -1.68
CA GLY A 6 -12.47 -0.38 -1.72
C GLY A 6 -12.99 1.04 -1.57
N GLU A 7 -12.13 2.01 -1.26
CA GLU A 7 -12.48 3.41 -1.09
C GLU A 7 -12.83 4.13 -2.39
N THR A 8 -13.80 5.04 -2.34
CA THR A 8 -14.18 5.83 -3.52
C THR A 8 -13.20 6.97 -3.73
N THR A 9 -12.48 6.95 -4.84
CA THR A 9 -11.46 7.98 -5.14
C THR A 9 -11.93 9.11 -6.00
N ALA A 10 -12.90 8.83 -6.86
CA ALA A 10 -13.55 9.86 -7.64
C ALA A 10 -14.91 9.39 -8.11
N GLN A 11 -15.81 10.36 -8.25
CA GLN A 11 -17.15 10.16 -8.74
C GLN A 11 -17.56 11.43 -9.49
N VAL A 12 -18.14 11.26 -10.67
CA VAL A 12 -18.84 12.35 -11.38
C VAL A 12 -20.29 12.39 -10.89
N LYS A 13 -20.83 13.58 -10.65
CA LYS A 13 -22.24 13.80 -10.30
C LYS A 13 -22.85 14.73 -11.35
N PRO A 14 -24.18 14.77 -11.54
CA PRO A 14 -24.79 15.75 -12.42
C PRO A 14 -24.61 17.18 -11.87
N PRO A 15 -24.42 18.21 -12.73
CA PRO A 15 -24.45 18.16 -14.20
C PRO A 15 -23.07 17.90 -14.84
N GLU A 16 -22.03 17.60 -14.07
CA GLU A 16 -20.71 17.31 -14.61
C GLU A 16 -20.73 16.01 -15.45
N GLU A 17 -20.03 16.03 -16.58
CA GLU A 17 -20.00 14.88 -17.52
C GLU A 17 -18.61 14.23 -17.63
N ILE A 18 -17.55 14.94 -17.23
CA ILE A 18 -16.16 14.48 -17.42
C ILE A 18 -15.43 14.46 -16.08
N LEU A 19 -14.80 13.31 -15.79
CA LEU A 19 -13.91 13.10 -14.67
C LEU A 19 -12.53 12.68 -15.20
N VAL A 20 -11.47 13.33 -14.72
CA VAL A 20 -10.09 12.95 -14.99
C VAL A 20 -9.42 12.62 -13.66
N GLN A 21 -8.79 11.44 -13.58
CA GLN A 21 -8.01 11.03 -12.43
C GLN A 21 -6.76 10.28 -12.88
N GLU A 22 -5.63 10.63 -12.28
CA GLU A 22 -4.37 9.90 -12.42
C GLU A 22 -4.39 8.67 -11.49
N ILE A 23 -4.01 7.52 -12.04
CA ILE A 23 -3.89 6.27 -11.30
C ILE A 23 -2.52 5.65 -11.58
N ASP A 24 -1.84 5.24 -10.52
CA ASP A 24 -0.62 4.45 -10.65
C ASP A 24 -0.95 2.97 -10.77
N LEU A 25 -0.58 2.37 -11.90
CA LEU A 25 -0.80 0.94 -12.14
C LEU A 25 0.22 0.05 -11.41
N SER A 26 1.31 0.63 -10.91
CA SER A 26 2.32 -0.05 -10.09
C SER A 26 2.25 0.48 -8.66
N TYR A 27 1.52 -0.25 -7.82
CA TYR A 27 1.35 0.07 -6.41
C TYR A 27 1.68 -1.16 -5.54
N ALA A 28 1.92 -0.91 -4.26
CA ALA A 28 2.08 -1.91 -3.21
C ALA A 28 1.03 -1.68 -2.12
N ILE A 29 0.31 -2.73 -1.73
CA ILE A 29 -0.58 -2.70 -0.55
C ILE A 29 0.21 -3.25 0.62
N VAL A 30 0.45 -2.40 1.62
CA VAL A 30 1.27 -2.75 2.79
C VAL A 30 0.41 -2.62 4.04
N PRO A 31 0.30 -3.68 4.86
CA PRO A 31 -0.39 -3.60 6.14
C PRO A 31 0.26 -2.58 7.08
N TRP A 32 -0.47 -2.20 8.12
CA TRP A 32 0.07 -1.35 9.16
C TRP A 32 1.37 -1.92 9.73
N SER A 33 2.35 -1.03 9.93
CA SER A 33 3.60 -1.37 10.59
C SER A 33 4.17 -0.17 11.32
N ALA A 34 4.62 -0.38 12.55
CA ALA A 34 5.35 0.63 13.32
C ALA A 34 6.58 1.19 12.56
N LYS A 35 7.22 0.39 11.69
CA LYS A 35 8.35 0.84 10.86
C LYS A 35 7.94 1.86 9.79
N LEU A 36 6.71 1.73 9.29
CA LEU A 36 6.18 2.57 8.21
C LEU A 36 5.91 4.00 8.70
N ARG A 37 5.54 4.15 9.98
CA ARG A 37 5.17 5.43 10.62
C ARG A 37 4.16 6.19 9.75
N GLU A 38 3.07 5.52 9.38
CA GLU A 38 2.02 6.07 8.50
C GLU A 38 2.58 6.61 7.16
N GLY A 39 3.64 5.96 6.66
CA GLY A 39 4.32 6.33 5.42
C GLY A 39 5.41 7.39 5.58
N ALA A 40 5.56 8.01 6.75
CA ALA A 40 6.63 8.98 7.00
C ALA A 40 8.02 8.40 6.69
N ALA A 41 8.25 7.11 6.97
CA ALA A 41 9.53 6.45 6.69
C ALA A 41 9.86 6.39 5.17
N LEU A 42 8.85 6.29 4.30
CA LEU A 42 9.05 6.34 2.85
C LEU A 42 9.32 7.77 2.38
N ARG A 43 8.55 8.75 2.89
CA ARG A 43 8.75 10.18 2.58
C ARG A 43 10.13 10.66 2.99
N GLU A 44 10.60 10.30 4.18
CA GLU A 44 11.94 10.67 4.65
C GLU A 44 13.06 10.10 3.75
N LYS A 45 12.86 8.89 3.21
CA LYS A 45 13.89 8.20 2.41
C LYS A 45 13.87 8.58 0.93
N PHE A 46 12.69 8.80 0.37
CA PHE A 46 12.50 8.97 -1.09
C PHE A 46 11.96 10.35 -1.49
N GLY A 47 11.43 11.13 -0.55
CA GLY A 47 10.80 12.42 -0.81
C GLY A 47 9.59 12.28 -1.72
N ASP A 48 9.44 13.20 -2.66
CA ASP A 48 8.34 13.24 -3.64
C ASP A 48 8.35 12.08 -4.64
N ARG A 49 9.40 11.25 -4.63
CA ARG A 49 9.48 10.02 -5.44
C ARG A 49 8.61 8.89 -4.91
N ALA A 50 8.11 9.00 -3.68
CA ALA A 50 7.20 8.03 -3.09
C ALA A 50 5.81 8.65 -2.93
N GLY A 51 4.84 8.02 -3.57
CA GLY A 51 3.43 8.30 -3.36
C GLY A 51 2.86 7.46 -2.23
N ILE A 52 1.99 8.05 -1.42
CA ILE A 52 1.47 7.46 -0.19
C ILE A 52 0.01 7.80 0.00
N ARG A 53 -0.78 6.78 0.31
CA ARG A 53 -2.14 6.89 0.84
C ARG A 53 -2.33 5.86 1.95
N CYS A 54 -2.57 6.32 3.17
CA CYS A 54 -2.79 5.46 4.33
C CYS A 54 -4.27 5.49 4.72
N TYR A 55 -4.79 4.34 5.13
CA TYR A 55 -6.16 4.18 5.64
C TYR A 55 -6.04 3.58 7.04
N PRO A 56 -5.97 4.42 8.09
CA PRO A 56 -5.88 3.95 9.47
C PRO A 56 -7.03 3.02 9.87
N GLU A 57 -8.21 3.23 9.31
CA GLU A 57 -9.42 2.43 9.60
C GLU A 57 -9.32 1.01 9.05
N GLU A 58 -8.59 0.83 7.94
CA GLU A 58 -8.39 -0.46 7.26
C GLU A 58 -7.03 -1.10 7.61
N ASP A 59 -6.26 -0.49 8.53
CA ASP A 59 -4.92 -0.91 8.93
C ASP A 59 -4.00 -1.22 7.73
N LEU A 60 -4.07 -0.41 6.67
CA LEU A 60 -3.29 -0.59 5.45
C LEU A 60 -2.90 0.73 4.79
N GLY A 61 -1.93 0.67 3.87
CA GLY A 61 -1.61 1.77 2.97
C GLY A 61 -1.35 1.30 1.54
N ILE A 62 -1.66 2.18 0.59
CA ILE A 62 -1.32 2.06 -0.82
C ILE A 62 -0.13 2.98 -1.10
N PHE A 63 0.91 2.40 -1.68
CA PHE A 63 2.16 3.08 -1.99
C PHE A 63 2.47 2.92 -3.47
N TRP A 64 3.12 3.92 -4.07
CA TRP A 64 3.58 3.86 -5.48
C TRP A 64 4.87 4.66 -5.64
N SER A 65 5.53 4.52 -6.80
CA SER A 65 6.73 5.29 -7.11
C SER A 65 6.50 6.28 -8.23
N ASN A 66 6.89 7.53 -7.99
CA ASN A 66 6.99 8.58 -9.00
C ASN A 66 8.40 8.62 -9.65
N ASP A 67 9.27 7.66 -9.35
CA ASP A 67 10.60 7.52 -9.96
C ASP A 67 10.66 6.24 -10.80
N PRO A 68 10.69 6.32 -12.15
CA PRO A 68 10.69 5.14 -13.01
C PRO A 68 11.93 4.26 -12.83
N ARG A 69 12.96 4.73 -12.13
CA ARG A 69 14.20 3.97 -11.85
C ARG A 69 14.07 3.11 -10.60
N ILE A 70 13.09 3.37 -9.73
CA ILE A 70 12.94 2.71 -8.44
C ILE A 70 11.50 2.17 -8.31
N PRO A 71 11.27 0.89 -8.66
CA PRO A 71 9.96 0.27 -8.45
C PRO A 71 9.52 0.35 -6.98
N VAL A 72 8.21 0.51 -6.75
CA VAL A 72 7.63 0.62 -5.40
C VAL A 72 8.00 -0.58 -4.51
N GLU A 73 8.05 -1.80 -5.07
CA GLU A 73 8.48 -2.99 -4.34
C GLU A 73 9.88 -2.81 -3.71
N LYS A 74 10.82 -2.21 -4.45
CA LYS A 74 12.16 -1.92 -3.93
C LYS A 74 12.11 -0.88 -2.82
N MET A 75 11.23 0.12 -2.91
CA MET A 75 11.05 1.11 -1.84
C MET A 75 10.55 0.44 -0.56
N ILE A 76 9.52 -0.40 -0.65
CA ILE A 76 8.95 -1.15 0.48
C ILE A 76 9.98 -2.09 1.11
N ARG A 77 10.65 -2.93 0.29
CA ARG A 77 11.69 -3.86 0.79
C ARG A 77 12.85 -3.13 1.44
N SER A 78 13.17 -1.91 1.00
CA SER A 78 14.25 -1.12 1.59
C SER A 78 13.97 -0.67 3.04
N LEU A 79 12.72 -0.77 3.50
CA LEU A 79 12.33 -0.56 4.91
C LEU A 79 12.21 -1.89 5.69
N GLY A 80 12.54 -3.01 5.04
CA GLY A 80 12.35 -4.35 5.61
C GLY A 80 10.87 -4.68 5.82
N LEU A 81 10.02 -4.21 4.91
CA LEU A 81 8.58 -4.46 4.83
C LEU A 81 8.27 -5.31 3.60
N ALA A 82 7.07 -5.87 3.57
CA ALA A 82 6.54 -6.69 2.50
C ALA A 82 5.08 -6.32 2.22
N GLU A 83 4.59 -6.68 1.05
CA GLU A 83 3.17 -6.50 0.69
C GLU A 83 2.26 -7.44 1.49
N ALA A 84 0.98 -7.11 1.55
CA ALA A 84 0.00 -7.81 2.38
C ALA A 84 -0.05 -9.32 2.12
N ASP A 85 -0.03 -9.75 0.86
CA ASP A 85 -0.04 -11.17 0.49
C ASP A 85 1.25 -11.91 0.86
N GLU A 86 2.40 -11.23 0.83
CA GLU A 86 3.67 -11.81 1.24
C GLU A 86 3.73 -11.95 2.77
N GLU A 87 3.31 -10.92 3.51
CA GLU A 87 3.29 -10.96 4.97
C GLU A 87 2.24 -11.95 5.49
N LEU A 88 1.07 -12.05 4.86
CA LEU A 88 0.05 -13.04 5.19
C LEU A 88 0.57 -14.47 4.99
N ARG A 89 1.28 -14.74 3.88
CA ARG A 89 1.92 -16.05 3.66
C ARG A 89 2.93 -16.37 4.76
N ARG A 90 3.78 -15.40 5.11
CA ARG A 90 4.78 -15.56 6.18
C ARG A 90 4.14 -15.85 7.54
N ILE A 91 3.07 -15.13 7.90
CA ILE A 91 2.35 -15.33 9.17
C ILE A 91 1.65 -16.70 9.20
N ARG A 92 1.02 -17.11 8.10
CA ARG A 92 0.41 -18.45 7.98
C ARG A 92 1.44 -19.56 8.18
N ASP A 93 2.61 -19.45 7.55
CA ASP A 93 3.69 -20.42 7.73
C ASP A 93 4.23 -20.45 9.17
N LEU A 94 4.32 -19.28 9.82
CA LEU A 94 4.70 -19.18 11.23
C LEU A 94 3.70 -19.91 12.13
N TYR A 95 2.40 -19.66 11.94
CA TYR A 95 1.34 -20.27 12.74
C TYR A 95 1.25 -21.78 12.54
N ARG A 96 1.40 -22.24 11.29
CA ARG A 96 1.48 -23.68 10.99
C ARG A 96 2.63 -24.34 11.74
N ARG A 97 3.82 -23.71 11.77
CA ARG A 97 4.99 -24.23 12.50
C ARG A 97 4.79 -24.22 14.01
N ALA A 98 4.06 -23.23 14.53
CA ALA A 98 3.73 -23.13 15.94
C ALA A 98 2.59 -24.07 16.37
N GLY A 99 1.92 -24.75 15.43
CA GLY A 99 0.81 -25.66 15.72
C GLY A 99 -0.48 -24.94 16.14
N VAL A 100 -0.69 -23.70 15.70
CA VAL A 100 -1.91 -22.94 15.99
C VAL A 100 -3.10 -23.63 15.28
N PRO A 101 -4.14 -24.06 16.01
CA PRO A 101 -5.30 -24.71 15.39
C PRO A 101 -5.98 -23.80 14.37
N GLY A 102 -6.19 -24.30 13.15
CA GLY A 102 -6.91 -23.59 12.09
C GLY A 102 -6.06 -22.78 11.10
N TYR A 103 -4.72 -22.91 11.13
CA TYR A 103 -3.78 -22.23 10.22
C TYR A 103 -2.69 -23.16 9.66
#